data_AF-A0AA88VV56-F1
#
_entry.id   AF-A0AA88VV56-F1
#
_cell.length_a   1.000
_cell.length_b   1.000
_cell.length_c   1.000
_cell.angle_alpha   90.00
_cell.angle_beta   90.00
_cell.angle_gamma   90.00
#
_symmetry.space_group_name_H-M   'P 1'
#
loop_
_entity.id
_entity.type
_entity.pdbx_description
1 polymer ?
#
loop_
_entity_poly.entity_id
_entity_poly.type
_entity_poly.pdbx_seq_one_letter_code
_entity_poly.pdbx_strand_id
1 'polypeptide(L)'
;MCVAVPPTHLRTTGRTTGAPNGDVGMDGMVVNIASLLAATVTNPFGKGYFQGPAEEPLEAASACPGVYGKGAYPGYAGELLIDSTTRASYNALGSNGRKYLLPALFDPNTSQCATVV
;
A
#
# COMPACT_ATOMS: atom_id res chain seq x y z
N MET A 1 2.62 14.87 2.77
CA MET A 1 1.30 14.35 2.33
C MET A 1 1.53 13.55 1.05
N CYS A 2 1.07 12.30 0.99
CA CYS A 2 1.19 11.45 -0.19
C CYS A 2 -0.14 11.45 -0.96
N VAL A 3 -0.09 11.48 -2.28
CA VAL A 3 -1.27 11.49 -3.15
C VAL A 3 -1.22 10.26 -4.03
N ALA A 4 -2.39 9.65 -4.23
CA ALA A 4 -2.61 8.62 -5.23
C ALA A 4 -2.16 9.11 -6.61
N VAL A 5 -1.51 8.24 -7.36
CA VAL A 5 -1.01 8.59 -8.69
C VAL A 5 -1.99 8.07 -9.74
N PRO A 6 -2.63 8.94 -10.53
CA PRO A 6 -3.59 8.50 -11.53
C PRO A 6 -2.91 7.62 -12.61
N PRO A 7 -3.64 6.62 -13.16
CA PRO A 7 -3.11 5.71 -14.16
C PRO A 7 -2.96 6.39 -15.52
N THR A 8 -1.89 7.16 -15.71
CA THR A 8 -1.54 7.74 -17.01
C THR A 8 -0.36 6.96 -17.61
N HIS A 9 -0.66 6.11 -18.60
CA HIS A 9 0.30 5.36 -19.44
C HIS A 9 1.24 4.36 -18.72
N LEU A 10 0.66 3.43 -17.96
CA LEU A 10 1.37 2.41 -17.18
C LEU A 10 1.97 1.27 -18.04
N ARG A 11 3.29 1.09 -17.99
CA ARG A 11 3.92 -0.22 -18.21
C ARG A 11 3.81 -1.04 -16.93
N THR A 12 2.68 -1.71 -16.76
CA THR A 12 2.39 -2.67 -15.68
C THR A 12 3.12 -3.99 -15.95
N THR A 13 4.31 -4.17 -15.40
CA THR A 13 4.94 -5.50 -15.39
C THR A 13 5.49 -5.77 -14.02
N GLY A 14 5.04 -6.87 -13.39
CA GLY A 14 5.38 -7.33 -12.04
C GLY A 14 6.86 -7.59 -11.84
N ARG A 15 7.63 -6.51 -11.80
CA ARG A 15 9.06 -6.52 -11.54
C ARG A 15 9.32 -6.09 -10.11
N THR A 16 10.35 -6.69 -9.55
CA THR A 16 10.82 -6.57 -8.17
C THR A 16 10.59 -5.18 -7.59
N THR A 17 9.92 -5.10 -6.44
CA THR A 17 9.79 -3.89 -5.63
C THR A 17 11.18 -3.50 -5.10
N GLY A 18 11.94 -2.76 -5.91
CA GLY A 18 13.11 -2.03 -5.44
C GLY A 18 12.69 -0.83 -4.58
N ALA A 19 13.64 -0.27 -3.82
CA ALA A 19 13.42 0.94 -3.02
C ALA A 19 13.20 2.16 -3.94
N PRO A 20 11.97 2.72 -4.06
CA PRO A 20 11.69 3.86 -4.93
C PRO A 20 12.48 5.14 -4.60
N ASN A 21 12.96 5.30 -3.36
CA ASN A 21 13.83 6.42 -2.95
C ASN A 21 15.29 5.98 -2.75
N GLY A 22 15.68 4.78 -3.17
CA GLY A 22 17.06 4.28 -3.13
C GLY A 22 17.55 3.77 -1.78
N ASP A 23 16.73 3.84 -0.73
CA ASP A 23 17.05 3.34 0.62
C ASP A 23 15.97 2.35 1.07
N VAL A 24 16.33 1.06 1.13
CA VAL A 24 15.43 -0.02 1.51
C VAL A 24 14.91 0.12 2.95
N GLY A 25 15.70 0.70 3.85
CA GLY A 25 15.35 0.88 5.25
C GLY A 25 14.34 2.01 5.41
N MET A 26 14.57 3.16 4.78
CA MET A 26 13.62 4.27 4.81
C MET A 26 12.31 3.94 4.08
N ASP A 27 12.38 3.30 2.92
CA ASP A 27 11.18 2.94 2.16
C ASP A 27 10.36 1.89 2.90
N GLY A 28 11.03 0.89 3.50
CA GLY A 28 10.38 -0.08 4.38
C GLY A 28 9.79 0.55 5.64
N MET A 29 10.45 1.55 6.22
CA MET A 29 9.91 2.29 7.37
C MET A 29 8.59 2.99 7.02
N VAL A 30 8.51 3.61 5.84
CA VAL A 30 7.27 4.31 5.41
C VAL A 30 6.11 3.33 5.26
N VAL A 31 6.34 2.13 4.72
CA VAL A 31 5.29 1.08 4.64
C VAL A 31 4.76 0.74 6.03
N ASN A 32 5.65 0.49 7.00
CA ASN A 32 5.27 0.11 8.36
C ASN A 32 4.55 1.24 9.10
N ILE A 33 5.06 2.48 9.00
CA ILE A 33 4.42 3.65 9.61
C ILE A 33 3.04 3.88 8.98
N ALA A 34 2.90 3.73 7.66
CA ALA A 34 1.60 3.86 7.00
C ALA A 34 0.59 2.81 7.50
N SER A 35 1.01 1.55 7.66
CA SER A 35 0.19 0.49 8.24
C SER A 35 -0.22 0.80 9.69
N LEU A 36 0.73 1.18 10.54
CA LEU A 36 0.50 1.55 11.94
C LEU A 36 -0.46 2.73 12.08
N LEU A 37 -0.27 3.76 11.25
CA LEU A 37 -1.12 4.94 11.25
C LEU A 37 -2.53 4.57 10.81
N ALA A 38 -2.67 3.77 9.74
CA ALA A 38 -3.96 3.29 9.28
C ALA A 38 -4.69 2.54 10.39
N ALA A 39 -4.05 1.54 11.01
CA ALA A 39 -4.61 0.79 12.13
C ALA A 39 -5.07 1.69 13.28
N THR A 40 -4.23 2.65 13.67
CA THR A 40 -4.51 3.60 14.76
C THR A 40 -5.75 4.45 14.47
N VAL A 41 -5.93 4.93 13.23
CA VAL A 41 -7.07 5.80 12.89
C VAL A 41 -8.33 5.03 12.55
N THR A 42 -8.21 3.82 12.00
CA THR A 42 -9.36 3.02 11.57
C THR A 42 -9.98 2.24 12.72
N ASN A 43 -9.19 1.83 13.72
CA ASN A 43 -9.69 1.02 14.83
C ASN A 43 -9.10 1.40 16.21
N PRO A 44 -9.12 2.68 16.63
CA PRO A 44 -8.46 3.12 17.88
C PRO A 44 -9.00 2.47 19.16
N PHE A 45 -10.25 2.00 19.14
CA PHE A 45 -10.95 1.45 20.32
C PHE A 45 -11.49 0.03 20.11
N GLY A 46 -11.06 -0.66 19.06
CA GLY A 46 -11.50 -2.05 18.79
C GLY A 46 -12.95 -2.20 18.30
N LYS A 47 -13.59 -1.12 17.82
CA LYS A 47 -15.00 -1.11 17.35
C LYS A 47 -15.18 -0.41 16.00
N GLY A 48 -14.08 -0.18 15.28
CA GLY A 48 -14.06 0.59 14.05
C GLY A 48 -14.00 -0.28 12.81
N TYR A 49 -13.02 0.02 11.97
CA TYR A 49 -12.85 -0.53 10.63
C TYR A 49 -11.71 -1.56 10.64
N PHE A 50 -12.09 -2.83 10.49
CA PHE A 50 -11.24 -4.02 10.55
C PHE A 50 -11.87 -5.18 9.77
N GLN A 51 -11.10 -6.23 9.50
CA GLN A 51 -11.56 -7.49 8.93
C GLN A 51 -11.80 -8.51 10.04
N GLY A 52 -12.89 -9.28 9.94
CA GLY A 52 -13.20 -10.38 10.87
C GLY A 52 -14.13 -9.97 12.03
N PRO A 53 -14.33 -10.87 13.01
CA PRO A 53 -15.12 -10.60 14.20
C PRO A 53 -14.39 -9.63 15.15
N ALA A 54 -15.13 -8.97 16.05
CA ALA A 54 -14.55 -7.96 16.95
C ALA A 54 -13.61 -8.56 18.02
N GLU A 55 -13.75 -9.86 18.29
CA GLU A 55 -12.92 -10.62 19.23
C GLU A 55 -11.54 -10.95 18.65
N GLU A 56 -11.43 -11.02 17.31
CA GLU A 56 -10.19 -11.32 16.57
C GLU A 56 -10.04 -10.40 15.34
N PRO A 57 -9.96 -9.07 15.53
CA PRO A 57 -9.96 -8.13 14.42
C PRO A 57 -8.58 -8.07 13.76
N LEU A 58 -8.56 -8.22 12.43
CA LEU A 58 -7.40 -7.84 11.62
C LEU A 58 -7.53 -6.37 11.23
N GLU A 59 -6.52 -5.57 11.57
CA GLU A 59 -6.51 -4.13 11.28
C GLU A 59 -6.51 -3.87 9.77
N ALA A 60 -7.00 -2.69 9.37
CA ALA A 60 -7.22 -2.30 7.97
C ALA A 60 -6.09 -2.67 7.01
N ALA A 61 -4.83 -2.39 7.40
CA ALA A 61 -3.67 -2.66 6.57
C ALA A 61 -3.16 -4.11 6.71
N SER A 62 -3.21 -4.69 7.92
CA SER A 62 -2.71 -6.06 8.17
C SER A 62 -3.60 -7.14 7.58
N ALA A 63 -4.87 -6.83 7.32
CA ALA A 63 -5.79 -7.62 6.51
C ALA A 63 -5.38 -7.72 5.02
N CYS A 64 -4.49 -6.85 4.54
CA CYS A 64 -4.10 -6.73 3.13
C CYS A 64 -2.58 -6.92 2.90
N PRO A 65 -1.96 -8.00 3.41
CA PRO A 65 -0.52 -8.16 3.35
C PRO A 65 -0.03 -8.26 1.90
N GLY A 66 0.92 -7.41 1.53
CA GLY A 66 1.54 -7.42 0.21
C GLY A 66 0.65 -6.93 -0.93
N VAL A 67 -0.55 -6.42 -0.64
CA VAL A 67 -1.44 -5.83 -1.65
C VAL A 67 -1.09 -4.35 -1.79
N TYR A 68 -0.49 -3.99 -2.93
CA TYR A 68 -0.05 -2.62 -3.20
C TYR A 68 -0.68 -2.04 -4.47
N GLY A 69 -1.13 -2.89 -5.39
CA GLY A 69 -1.84 -2.50 -6.60
C GLY A 69 -2.89 -3.54 -6.99
N LYS A 70 -3.69 -3.22 -8.01
CA LYS A 70 -4.75 -4.09 -8.51
C LYS A 70 -4.21 -5.46 -8.91
N GLY A 71 -4.96 -6.51 -8.61
CA GLY A 71 -4.63 -7.89 -9.01
C GLY A 71 -3.47 -8.52 -8.23
N ALA A 72 -3.07 -7.95 -7.09
CA ALA A 72 -2.05 -8.55 -6.22
C ALA A 72 -2.42 -9.97 -5.76
N TYR A 73 -1.41 -10.82 -5.59
CA TYR A 73 -1.49 -12.17 -5.04
C TYR A 73 -0.12 -12.56 -4.44
N PRO A 74 0.01 -13.65 -3.66
CA PRO A 74 1.28 -14.01 -3.05
C PRO A 74 2.44 -14.09 -4.07
N GLY A 75 3.49 -13.29 -3.85
CA GLY A 75 4.62 -13.15 -4.78
C GLY A 75 4.46 -12.08 -5.87
N TYR A 76 3.30 -11.43 -5.97
CA TYR A 76 3.01 -10.34 -6.90
C TYR A 76 2.31 -9.17 -6.20
N ALA A 77 2.99 -8.02 -6.12
CA ALA A 77 2.52 -6.84 -5.42
C ALA A 77 1.30 -6.14 -6.06
N GLY A 78 0.91 -6.56 -7.27
CA GLY A 78 -0.14 -5.93 -8.07
C GLY A 78 0.40 -5.06 -9.19
N GLU A 79 -0.52 -4.46 -9.94
CA GLU A 79 -0.23 -3.47 -10.97
C GLU A 79 0.27 -2.17 -10.34
N LEU A 80 1.55 -1.85 -10.54
CA LEU A 80 2.23 -0.69 -9.97
C LEU A 80 2.85 0.19 -11.05
N LEU A 81 3.08 1.46 -10.71
CA LEU A 81 3.88 2.37 -11.52
C LEU A 81 5.35 1.99 -11.41
N ILE A 82 6.10 2.19 -12.49
CA ILE A 82 7.54 1.92 -12.53
C ILE A 82 8.27 3.23 -12.80
N ASP A 83 9.25 3.54 -11.96
CA ASP A 83 10.19 4.63 -12.20
C ASP A 83 11.05 4.30 -13.43
N SER A 84 11.09 5.19 -14.43
CA SER A 84 11.86 4.96 -15.66
C SER A 84 13.37 4.85 -15.43
N THR A 85 13.88 5.52 -14.41
CA THR A 85 15.31 5.65 -14.10
C THR A 85 15.77 4.56 -13.14
N THR A 86 15.08 4.39 -12.01
CA THR A 86 15.48 3.42 -10.97
C THR A 86 14.87 2.04 -11.19
N ARG A 87 13.84 1.93 -12.05
CA ARG A 87 13.06 0.71 -12.27
C ARG A 87 12.31 0.21 -11.03
N ALA A 88 12.28 1.00 -9.96
CA ALA A 88 11.52 0.70 -8.75
C ALA A 88 10.02 0.92 -8.95
N SER A 89 9.22 0.14 -8.22
CA SER A 89 7.77 0.19 -8.28
C SER A 89 7.19 1.08 -7.18
N TYR A 90 6.13 1.83 -7.47
CA TYR A 90 5.47 2.73 -6.51
C TYR A 90 3.97 2.87 -6.81
N ASN A 91 3.20 3.32 -5.83
CA ASN A 91 1.76 3.62 -5.97
C ASN A 91 1.36 4.99 -5.41
N ALA A 92 2.29 5.70 -4.76
CA ALA A 92 2.02 7.02 -4.22
C ALA A 92 3.17 8.00 -4.51
N LEU A 93 2.80 9.26 -4.73
CA LEU A 93 3.74 10.38 -4.80
C LEU A 93 3.64 11.20 -3.52
N GLY A 94 4.75 11.36 -2.83
CA GLY A 94 4.88 12.28 -1.72
C GLY A 94 5.45 13.64 -2.13
N SER A 95 5.66 14.47 -1.12
CA SER A 95 6.28 15.79 -1.27
C SER A 95 7.68 15.69 -1.89
N ASN A 96 8.07 16.71 -2.66
CA ASN A 96 9.36 16.79 -3.36
C ASN A 96 9.62 15.64 -4.35
N GLY A 97 8.56 15.06 -4.94
CA GLY A 97 8.68 14.01 -5.95
C GLY A 97 9.11 12.64 -5.41
N ARG A 98 9.13 12.47 -4.08
CA ARG A 98 9.40 11.17 -3.44
C ARG A 98 8.33 10.16 -3.82
N LYS A 99 8.72 8.92 -3.99
CA LYS A 99 7.84 7.83 -4.46
C LYS A 99 7.73 6.79 -3.37
N TYR A 100 6.53 6.30 -3.11
CA TYR A 100 6.29 5.36 -2.02
C TYR A 100 5.43 4.19 -2.45
N LEU A 101 5.61 3.11 -1.71
CA LEU A 101 4.71 1.97 -1.71
C LEU A 101 3.87 2.06 -0.43
N LEU A 102 2.57 2.26 -0.57
CA LEU A 102 1.63 2.35 0.55
C LEU A 102 0.73 1.10 0.57
N PRO A 103 0.42 0.54 1.75
CA PRO A 103 -0.43 -0.64 1.85
C PRO A 103 -1.84 -0.35 1.34
N ALA A 104 -2.48 -1.37 0.76
CA ALA A 104 -3.92 -1.36 0.62
C ALA A 104 -4.61 -1.45 1.99
N LEU A 105 -5.85 -0.96 2.06
CA LEU A 105 -6.68 -1.04 3.26
C LEU A 105 -7.90 -1.90 2.96
N PHE A 106 -8.25 -2.80 3.88
CA PHE A 106 -9.44 -3.64 3.78
C PHE A 106 -10.70 -2.79 3.85
N ASP A 107 -11.53 -2.76 2.82
CA ASP A 107 -12.84 -2.09 2.79
C ASP A 107 -13.94 -3.06 3.25
N PRO A 108 -14.60 -2.82 4.40
CA PRO A 108 -15.64 -3.69 4.94
C PRO A 108 -16.92 -3.67 4.09
N ASN A 109 -17.13 -2.65 3.26
CA ASN A 109 -18.33 -2.59 2.41
C ASN A 109 -18.23 -3.54 1.21
N THR A 110 -17.04 -3.65 0.64
CA THR A 110 -16.77 -4.52 -0.52
C THR A 110 -16.12 -5.84 -0.14
N SER A 111 -15.67 -5.98 1.12
CA SER A 111 -14.88 -7.11 1.62
C SER A 111 -13.62 -7.36 0.78
N GLN A 112 -12.99 -6.28 0.30
CA GLN A 112 -11.80 -6.32 -0.56
C GLN A 112 -10.74 -5.32 -0.11
N CYS A 113 -9.49 -5.55 -0.50
CA CYS A 113 -8.39 -4.61 -0.27
C CYS A 113 -8.43 -3.48 -1.30
N ALA A 114 -8.66 -2.26 -0.83
CA ALA A 114 -8.64 -1.05 -1.64
C ALA A 114 -7.20 -0.52 -1.75
N THR A 115 -6.69 -0.44 -2.97
CA THR A 115 -5.38 0.12 -3.30
C THR A 115 -5.49 1.61 -3.60
N VAL A 116 -4.37 2.33 -3.50
CA VAL A 116 -4.31 3.75 -3.89
C VAL A 116 -4.20 3.97 -5.40
N VAL A 117 -3.99 2.91 -6.18
CA VAL A 117 -3.89 2.88 -7.66
C VAL A 117 -4.63 1.69 -8.25
#